data_AF-A0A4C1UKQ3-F1
#
_entry.id   AF-A0A4C1UKQ3-F1
#
_cell.length_a   1.000
_cell.length_b   1.000
_cell.length_c   1.000
_cell.angle_alpha   90.00
_cell.angle_beta   90.00
_cell.angle_gamma   90.00
#
_symmetry.space_group_name_H-M   'P 1'
#
loop_
_entity.id
_entity.type
_entity.pdbx_description
1 polymer ?
#
loop_
_entity_poly.entity_id
_entity_poly.type
_entity_poly.pdbx_seq_one_letter_code
_entity_poly.pdbx_strand_id
1 'polypeptide(L)'
;MTPPLGNAPQQTPDGAEISAATTIINQENLDRCSKMEDKMEKLLAEVTSTKEMLGQMHVPERLEEIRKVVAKPAPHMMDYAEAAVKSKTMVAFAKTSTVRLGNGHTFIVASKFENHTAEQVITKLCGVVDARETGVAVDRCSRCLGYGHGKRKEVSEKCAHCDGEHIDVTCRARKEGEFPKCINFTKAGSEDTAHGTFSSECGVRAKWDGIARW
;
A
#
# COMPACT_ATOMS: atom_id res chain seq x y z
N MET A 1 17.04 75.37 39.45
CA MET A 1 17.55 75.23 38.06
C MET A 1 18.52 74.06 38.05
N THR A 2 18.12 72.93 37.48
CA THR A 2 18.96 71.74 37.27
C THR A 2 19.70 71.89 35.93
N PRO A 3 21.01 71.58 35.82
CA PRO A 3 21.72 71.64 34.55
C PRO A 3 21.32 70.44 33.66
N PRO A 4 21.39 70.57 32.32
CA PRO A 4 21.10 69.45 31.44
C PRO A 4 22.23 68.42 31.54
N LEU A 5 21.84 67.16 31.70
CA LEU A 5 22.75 66.01 31.67
C LEU A 5 23.37 65.96 30.26
N GLY A 6 24.64 66.36 30.15
CA GLY A 6 25.38 66.28 28.89
C GLY A 6 25.52 64.82 28.46
N ASN A 7 25.07 64.50 27.25
CA ASN A 7 25.31 63.19 26.65
C ASN A 7 26.82 62.96 26.54
N ALA A 8 27.31 61.91 27.22
CA ALA A 8 28.70 61.49 27.12
C ALA A 8 29.04 61.09 25.67
N PRO A 9 30.26 61.39 25.18
CA PRO A 9 30.68 60.95 23.85
C PRO A 9 30.62 59.43 23.77
N GLN A 10 29.91 58.88 22.78
CA GLN A 10 29.97 57.45 22.50
C GLN A 10 31.43 57.11 22.14
N GLN A 11 32.05 56.24 22.94
CA GLN A 11 33.38 55.70 22.64
C GLN A 11 33.33 55.00 21.28
N THR A 12 34.12 55.51 20.33
CA THR A 12 34.33 54.83 19.06
C THR A 12 35.15 53.56 19.31
N PRO A 13 34.73 52.40 18.77
CA PRO A 13 35.46 51.16 18.94
C PRO A 13 36.90 51.33 18.44
N ASP A 14 37.85 50.71 19.14
CA ASP A 14 39.25 50.81 18.76
C ASP A 14 39.54 50.02 17.47
N GLY A 15 40.67 50.32 16.82
CA GLY A 15 41.03 49.66 15.55
C GLY A 15 41.23 48.14 15.68
N ALA A 16 41.52 47.63 16.88
CA ALA A 16 41.72 46.20 17.12
C ALA A 16 40.37 45.47 17.26
N GLU A 17 39.39 46.08 17.92
CA GLU A 17 38.01 45.59 18.02
C GLU A 17 37.36 45.50 16.64
N ILE A 18 37.55 46.52 15.79
CA ILE A 18 37.05 46.52 14.41
C ILE A 18 37.71 45.42 13.58
N SER A 19 39.03 45.23 13.73
CA SER A 19 39.76 44.15 13.04
C SER A 19 39.27 42.77 13.47
N ALA A 20 39.08 42.54 14.77
CA ALA A 20 38.60 41.27 15.31
C ALA A 20 37.17 40.96 14.83
N ALA A 21 36.27 41.94 14.87
CA ALA A 21 34.91 41.80 14.35
C ALA A 21 34.89 41.45 12.86
N THR A 22 35.78 42.08 12.07
CA THR A 22 35.89 41.80 10.63
C THR A 22 36.35 40.36 10.37
N THR A 23 37.31 39.85 11.15
CA THR A 23 37.76 38.46 11.03
C THR A 23 36.65 37.47 11.38
N ILE A 24 35.88 37.73 12.45
CA ILE A 24 34.76 36.87 12.85
C ILE A 24 33.70 36.83 11.74
N ILE A 25 33.28 37.99 11.25
CA ILE A 25 32.27 38.10 10.18
C ILE A 25 32.74 37.36 8.92
N ASN A 26 34.00 37.52 8.53
CA ASN A 26 34.55 36.83 7.37
C ASN A 26 34.58 35.31 7.58
N GLN A 27 34.92 34.84 8.78
CA GLN A 27 34.94 33.42 9.10
C GLN A 27 33.53 32.81 9.08
N GLU A 28 32.53 33.51 9.64
CA GLU A 28 31.14 33.07 9.59
C GLU A 28 30.60 33.04 8.15
N ASN A 29 30.99 34.01 7.32
CA ASN A 29 30.62 34.01 5.91
C ASN A 29 31.27 32.84 5.16
N LEU A 30 32.53 32.51 5.45
CA LEU A 30 33.20 31.35 4.87
C LEU A 30 32.51 30.04 5.27
N ASP A 31 32.15 29.87 6.55
CA ASP A 31 31.40 28.70 7.03
C ASP A 31 30.04 28.56 6.33
N ARG A 32 29.32 29.68 6.19
CA ARG A 32 28.04 29.70 5.47
C ARG A 32 28.18 29.34 3.99
N CYS A 33 29.23 29.82 3.32
CA CYS A 33 29.51 29.48 1.93
C CYS A 33 29.82 27.99 1.77
N SER A 34 30.71 27.44 2.61
CA SER A 34 31.05 26.01 2.59
C SER A 34 29.81 25.14 2.83
N LYS A 35 28.98 25.49 3.81
CA LYS A 35 27.73 24.76 4.09
C LYS A 35 26.72 24.82 2.95
N MET A 36 26.74 25.89 2.15
CA MET A 36 25.88 26.01 0.97
C MET A 36 26.39 25.12 -0.16
N GLU A 37 27.71 25.02 -0.35
CA GLU A 37 28.33 24.15 -1.34
C GLU A 37 28.00 22.68 -1.07
N ASP A 38 28.11 22.22 0.18
CA ASP A 38 27.73 20.85 0.56
C ASP A 38 26.26 20.52 0.23
N LYS A 39 25.36 21.49 0.47
CA LYS A 39 23.93 21.33 0.13
C LYS A 39 23.71 21.29 -1.37
N MET A 40 24.45 22.10 -2.12
CA MET A 40 24.36 22.13 -3.58
C MET A 40 24.86 20.82 -4.19
N GLU A 41 25.95 20.26 -3.68
CA GLU A 41 26.47 18.97 -4.10
C GLU A 41 25.46 17.84 -3.81
N LYS A 42 24.84 17.85 -2.63
CA LYS A 42 23.77 16.90 -2.30
C LYS A 42 22.57 17.02 -3.24
N LEU A 43 22.11 18.25 -3.50
CA LEU A 43 21.01 18.49 -4.44
C LEU A 43 21.36 18.02 -5.85
N LEU A 44 22.60 18.23 -6.30
CA LEU A 44 23.07 17.77 -7.60
C LEU A 44 23.03 16.24 -7.70
N ALA A 45 23.41 15.53 -6.64
CA ALA A 45 23.32 14.08 -6.56
C ALA A 45 21.86 13.58 -6.62
N GLU A 46 20.94 14.21 -5.87
CA GLU A 46 19.51 13.88 -5.88
C GLU A 46 18.87 14.13 -7.26
N VAL A 47 19.21 15.25 -7.91
CA VAL A 47 18.74 15.59 -9.26
C VAL A 47 19.27 14.57 -10.28
N THR A 48 20.54 14.18 -10.17
CA THR A 48 21.15 13.19 -11.07
C THR A 48 20.48 11.82 -10.91
N SER A 49 20.25 11.38 -9.67
CA SER A 49 19.54 10.13 -9.37
C SER A 49 18.13 10.13 -9.94
N THR A 50 17.38 11.22 -9.75
CA THR A 50 16.01 11.35 -10.28
C THR A 50 16.00 11.31 -11.81
N LYS A 51 16.96 11.97 -12.46
CA LYS A 51 17.13 11.97 -13.90
C LYS A 51 17.42 10.57 -14.45
N GLU A 52 18.24 9.79 -13.75
CA GLU A 52 18.52 8.39 -14.12
C GLU A 52 17.26 7.53 -14.05
N MET A 53 16.50 7.61 -12.94
CA MET A 53 15.24 6.89 -12.78
C MET A 53 14.23 7.23 -13.89
N LEU A 54 14.15 8.50 -14.27
CA LEU A 54 13.25 8.96 -15.33
C LEU A 54 13.71 8.45 -16.71
N GLY A 55 15.02 8.41 -16.96
CA GLY A 55 15.59 7.88 -18.20
C GLY A 55 15.37 6.38 -18.40
N GLN A 56 15.21 5.62 -17.31
CA GLN A 56 14.91 4.18 -17.34
C GLN A 56 13.42 3.88 -17.63
N MET A 57 12.55 4.90 -17.70
CA MET A 57 11.13 4.70 -17.94
C MET A 57 10.86 4.46 -19.43
N HIS A 58 10.73 3.18 -19.82
CA HIS A 58 10.53 2.79 -21.22
C HIS A 58 9.07 2.93 -21.71
N VAL A 59 8.54 4.16 -21.65
CA VAL A 59 7.16 4.51 -22.01
C VAL A 59 6.75 3.99 -23.41
N PRO A 60 7.58 4.07 -24.47
CA PRO A 60 7.18 3.61 -25.80
C PRO A 60 6.92 2.09 -25.87
N GLU A 61 7.75 1.27 -25.22
CA GLU A 61 7.57 -0.20 -25.21
C GLU A 61 6.38 -0.61 -24.35
N ARG A 62 6.19 0.03 -23.19
CA ARG A 62 5.02 -0.21 -22.33
C ARG A 62 3.71 0.14 -23.04
N LEU A 63 3.70 1.20 -23.85
CA LEU A 63 2.55 1.55 -24.68
C LEU A 63 2.29 0.53 -25.79
N GLU A 64 3.34 -0.02 -26.40
CA GLU A 64 3.21 -1.06 -27.42
C GLU A 64 2.68 -2.38 -26.84
N GLU A 65 3.10 -2.76 -25.62
CA GLU A 65 2.52 -3.88 -24.88
C GLU A 65 1.02 -3.71 -24.66
N ILE A 66 0.57 -2.51 -24.27
CA ILE A 66 -0.85 -2.21 -24.05
C ILE A 66 -1.63 -2.27 -25.37
N ARG A 67 -1.09 -1.70 -26.46
CA ARG A 67 -1.74 -1.77 -27.79
C ARG A 67 -1.95 -3.21 -28.24
N LYS A 68 -0.99 -4.10 -28.01
CA LYS A 68 -1.11 -5.54 -28.31
C LYS A 68 -2.21 -6.22 -27.51
N VAL A 69 -2.43 -5.81 -26.26
CA VAL A 69 -3.52 -6.33 -25.43
C VAL A 69 -4.88 -5.83 -25.92
N VAL A 70 -4.99 -4.54 -26.27
CA VAL A 70 -6.23 -3.93 -26.77
C VAL A 70 -6.62 -4.46 -28.16
N ALA A 71 -5.64 -4.79 -29.01
CA ALA A 71 -5.88 -5.34 -30.35
C ALA A 71 -6.31 -6.82 -30.35
N LYS A 72 -6.22 -7.54 -29.21
CA LYS A 72 -6.72 -8.91 -29.13
C LYS A 72 -8.25 -8.91 -29.21
N PRO A 73 -8.87 -9.67 -30.14
CA PRO A 73 -10.31 -9.82 -30.19
C PRO A 73 -10.82 -10.29 -28.83
N ALA A 74 -11.92 -9.68 -28.36
CA ALA A 74 -12.60 -10.14 -27.16
C ALA A 74 -12.84 -11.67 -27.29
N PRO A 75 -12.54 -12.45 -26.24
CA PRO A 75 -12.85 -13.88 -26.25
C PRO A 75 -14.28 -14.06 -26.71
N HIS A 76 -14.49 -14.93 -27.70
CA HIS A 76 -15.81 -15.25 -28.23
C HIS A 76 -16.75 -15.49 -27.04
N MET A 77 -17.73 -14.61 -26.85
CA MET A 77 -18.78 -14.83 -25.87
C MET A 77 -19.45 -16.15 -26.25
N MET A 78 -19.24 -17.20 -25.47
CA MET A 78 -20.06 -18.40 -25.58
C MET A 78 -21.51 -17.98 -25.40
N ASP A 79 -22.35 -18.34 -26.38
CA ASP A 79 -23.79 -18.15 -26.30
C ASP A 79 -24.34 -19.00 -25.14
N TYR A 80 -25.34 -18.46 -24.43
CA TYR A 80 -25.97 -19.07 -23.27
C TYR A 80 -26.51 -20.47 -23.58
N ALA A 81 -26.97 -20.69 -24.81
CA ALA A 81 -27.42 -22.00 -25.29
C ALA A 81 -26.29 -23.04 -25.34
N GLU A 82 -25.07 -22.63 -25.70
CA GLU A 82 -23.91 -23.52 -25.81
C GLU A 82 -23.39 -23.92 -24.41
N ALA A 83 -23.46 -23.00 -23.44
CA ALA A 83 -23.12 -23.26 -22.04
C ALA A 83 -24.08 -24.27 -21.37
N ALA A 84 -25.37 -24.22 -21.71
CA ALA A 84 -26.38 -25.12 -21.15
C ALA A 84 -26.15 -26.59 -21.57
N VAL A 85 -25.66 -26.85 -22.79
CA VAL A 85 -25.37 -28.21 -23.27
C VAL A 85 -24.17 -28.82 -22.55
N LYS A 86 -23.13 -28.02 -22.25
CA LYS A 86 -21.91 -28.48 -21.59
C LYS A 86 -22.07 -28.68 -20.08
N SER A 87 -23.07 -28.02 -19.48
CA SER A 87 -23.33 -28.07 -18.04
C SER A 87 -23.92 -29.40 -17.55
N LYS A 88 -24.54 -30.22 -18.43
CA LYS A 88 -25.16 -31.50 -18.05
C LYS A 88 -24.19 -32.58 -17.55
N THR A 89 -22.88 -32.39 -17.67
CA THR A 89 -21.88 -33.40 -17.26
C THR A 89 -21.25 -33.12 -15.88
N MET A 90 -21.54 -32.00 -15.19
CA MET A 90 -20.88 -31.64 -13.91
C MET A 90 -21.82 -31.34 -12.72
N VAL A 91 -23.13 -31.59 -12.83
CA VAL A 91 -24.12 -31.19 -11.80
C VAL A 91 -24.16 -32.11 -10.55
N ALA A 92 -23.18 -32.99 -10.34
CA ALA A 92 -23.19 -33.85 -9.16
C ALA A 92 -22.55 -33.24 -7.90
N PHE A 93 -21.83 -32.11 -7.95
CA PHE A 93 -21.09 -31.65 -6.76
C PHE A 93 -20.88 -30.13 -6.69
N ALA A 94 -21.90 -29.37 -6.25
CA ALA A 94 -21.71 -28.05 -5.64
C ALA A 94 -23.04 -27.51 -5.06
N LYS A 95 -23.39 -27.96 -3.86
CA LYS A 95 -24.16 -27.17 -2.88
C LYS A 95 -23.08 -26.76 -1.85
N THR A 96 -22.82 -25.52 -1.46
CA THR A 96 -23.55 -24.25 -1.41
C THR A 96 -22.49 -23.15 -1.19
N SER A 97 -22.63 -22.00 -1.84
CA SER A 97 -22.25 -20.73 -1.18
C SER A 97 -23.16 -19.63 -1.71
N THR A 98 -24.24 -19.36 -0.97
CA THR A 98 -25.08 -18.19 -1.21
C THR A 98 -24.31 -16.97 -0.73
N VAL A 99 -23.44 -16.43 -1.58
CA VAL A 99 -22.93 -15.07 -1.39
C VAL A 99 -24.09 -14.15 -1.73
N ARG A 100 -24.61 -13.41 -0.75
CA ARG A 100 -25.58 -12.34 -0.97
C ARG A 100 -24.98 -11.39 -2.01
N LEU A 101 -25.53 -11.41 -3.21
CA LEU A 101 -25.28 -10.42 -4.26
C LEU A 101 -26.01 -9.12 -3.86
N GLY A 102 -25.54 -8.48 -2.80
CA GLY A 102 -26.03 -7.18 -2.35
C GLY A 102 -25.15 -6.08 -2.92
N ASN A 103 -25.74 -4.94 -3.27
CA ASN A 103 -25.07 -3.69 -3.66
C ASN A 103 -24.22 -3.13 -2.50
N GLY A 104 -23.15 -3.83 -2.11
CA GLY A 104 -22.25 -3.42 -1.05
C GLY A 104 -21.34 -2.29 -1.53
N HIS A 105 -21.26 -1.21 -0.77
CA HIS A 105 -20.28 -0.15 -1.01
C HIS A 105 -18.98 -0.49 -0.27
N THR A 106 -17.87 -0.57 -1.01
CA THR A 106 -16.54 -0.78 -0.43
C THR A 106 -15.88 0.55 -0.09
N PHE A 107 -15.51 0.75 1.17
CA PHE A 107 -14.74 1.91 1.62
C PHE A 107 -13.32 1.50 1.96
N ILE A 108 -12.33 2.29 1.55
CA ILE A 108 -10.93 2.13 1.97
C ILE A 108 -10.64 3.17 3.05
N VAL A 109 -10.47 2.70 4.29
CA VAL A 109 -10.13 3.56 5.42
C VAL A 109 -8.64 3.45 5.74
N ALA A 110 -7.97 4.57 5.87
CA ALA A 110 -6.58 4.65 6.32
C ALA A 110 -6.51 5.48 7.61
N SER A 111 -5.66 5.04 8.53
CA SER A 111 -5.33 5.81 9.73
C SER A 111 -4.30 6.89 9.42
N LYS A 112 -4.46 8.06 10.05
CA LYS A 112 -3.44 9.12 10.05
C LYS A 112 -2.18 8.75 10.85
N PHE A 113 -2.27 7.75 11.72
CA PHE A 113 -1.15 7.20 12.46
C PHE A 113 -0.58 6.01 11.70
N GLU A 114 0.68 6.12 11.28
CA GLU A 114 1.38 5.11 10.49
C GLU A 114 1.59 3.79 11.25
N ASN A 115 1.66 3.86 12.58
CA ASN A 115 1.86 2.70 13.45
C ASN A 115 0.59 1.90 13.75
N HIS A 116 -0.58 2.36 13.27
CA HIS A 116 -1.80 1.59 13.50
C HIS A 116 -1.84 0.33 12.65
N THR A 117 -2.07 -0.80 13.30
CA THR A 117 -2.41 -2.05 12.61
C THR A 117 -3.84 -1.97 12.09
N ALA A 118 -4.18 -2.76 11.07
CA ALA A 118 -5.56 -2.79 10.58
C ALA A 118 -6.56 -3.28 11.65
N GLU A 119 -6.14 -4.17 12.54
CA GLU A 119 -6.95 -4.59 13.69
C GLU A 119 -7.31 -3.39 14.57
N GLN A 120 -6.35 -2.52 14.86
CA GLN A 120 -6.57 -1.29 15.63
C GLN A 120 -7.45 -0.29 14.88
N VAL A 121 -7.32 -0.17 13.56
CA VAL A 121 -8.19 0.69 12.73
C VAL A 121 -9.63 0.18 12.74
N ILE A 122 -9.83 -1.13 12.53
CA ILE A 122 -11.17 -1.73 12.49
C ILE A 122 -11.82 -1.65 13.88
N THR A 123 -11.08 -1.95 14.95
CA THR A 123 -11.59 -1.82 16.32
C THR A 123 -12.08 -0.39 16.61
N LYS A 124 -11.34 0.63 16.17
CA LYS A 124 -11.76 2.04 16.32
C LYS A 124 -12.98 2.40 15.49
N LEU A 125 -13.12 1.83 14.29
CA LEU A 125 -14.28 2.03 13.43
C LEU A 125 -15.54 1.36 14.01
N CYS A 126 -15.42 0.12 14.48
CA CYS A 126 -16.50 -0.58 15.17
C CYS A 126 -16.90 0.11 16.48
N GLY A 127 -15.98 0.81 17.16
CA GLY A 127 -16.31 1.64 18.31
C GLY A 127 -17.17 2.88 18.00
N VAL A 128 -17.30 3.27 16.72
CA VAL A 128 -18.10 4.45 16.29
C VAL A 128 -19.24 4.12 15.34
N VAL A 129 -19.23 2.93 14.71
CA VAL A 129 -20.29 2.41 13.84
C VAL A 129 -20.96 1.26 14.55
N ASP A 130 -22.30 1.23 14.62
CA ASP A 130 -23.02 0.00 15.01
C ASP A 130 -22.90 -1.04 13.90
N ALA A 131 -21.78 -1.75 13.90
CA ALA A 131 -21.41 -2.70 12.86
C ALA A 131 -22.34 -3.93 12.84
N ARG A 132 -23.00 -4.23 13.99
CA ARG A 132 -23.98 -5.31 14.12
C ARG A 132 -25.26 -5.02 13.36
N GLU A 133 -25.74 -3.78 13.44
CA GLU A 133 -26.94 -3.34 12.71
C GLU A 133 -26.64 -3.06 11.22
N THR A 134 -25.49 -2.43 10.92
CA THR A 134 -25.14 -2.01 9.55
C THR A 134 -24.57 -3.12 8.67
N GLY A 135 -24.29 -4.30 9.21
CA GLY A 135 -23.82 -5.45 8.44
C GLY A 135 -22.44 -5.24 7.81
N VAL A 136 -21.58 -4.46 8.47
CA VAL A 136 -20.21 -4.16 8.00
C VAL A 136 -19.36 -5.44 8.07
N ALA A 137 -18.63 -5.71 6.99
CA ALA A 137 -17.70 -6.82 6.90
C ALA A 137 -16.32 -6.33 6.44
N VAL A 138 -15.26 -6.93 6.98
CA VAL A 138 -13.90 -6.68 6.51
C VAL A 138 -13.65 -7.56 5.29
N ASP A 139 -13.57 -6.92 4.13
CA ASP A 139 -13.27 -7.64 2.89
C ASP A 139 -11.77 -7.97 2.78
N ARG A 140 -11.49 -9.06 2.07
CA ARG A 140 -10.14 -9.52 1.79
C ARG A 140 -9.61 -8.82 0.56
N CYS A 141 -8.32 -8.49 0.55
CA CYS A 141 -7.71 -8.03 -0.69
C CYS A 141 -7.74 -9.11 -1.78
N SER A 142 -8.24 -8.76 -2.96
CA SER A 142 -8.30 -9.66 -4.11
C SER A 142 -6.93 -10.01 -4.68
N ARG A 143 -5.92 -9.14 -4.52
CA ARG A 143 -4.56 -9.36 -5.05
C ARG A 143 -3.72 -10.25 -4.15
N CYS A 144 -3.58 -9.87 -2.88
CA CYS A 144 -2.67 -10.57 -1.95
C CYS A 144 -3.35 -11.64 -1.09
N LEU A 145 -4.69 -11.73 -1.18
CA LEU A 145 -5.54 -12.65 -0.43
C LEU A 145 -5.40 -12.54 1.09
N GLY A 146 -4.87 -11.41 1.56
CA GLY A 146 -4.70 -11.10 2.98
C GLY A 146 -5.70 -10.05 3.45
N TYR A 147 -5.77 -9.90 4.76
CA TYR A 147 -6.57 -8.88 5.44
C TYR A 147 -5.65 -7.80 6.01
N GLY A 148 -6.18 -6.58 6.12
CA GLY A 148 -5.59 -5.56 6.97
C GLY A 148 -4.23 -5.01 6.53
N HIS A 149 -3.95 -4.94 5.22
CA HIS A 149 -2.77 -4.25 4.72
C HIS A 149 -3.11 -2.85 4.19
N GLY A 150 -2.15 -1.92 4.28
CA GLY A 150 -2.28 -0.58 3.73
C GLY A 150 -2.18 -0.53 2.19
N LYS A 151 -2.56 0.62 1.61
CA LYS A 151 -2.52 0.88 0.15
C LYS A 151 -1.13 0.79 -0.49
N ARG A 152 -0.04 0.94 0.28
CA ARG A 152 1.35 1.03 -0.25
C ARG A 152 2.11 -0.29 -0.29
N LYS A 153 1.47 -1.43 -0.06
CA LYS A 153 2.15 -2.72 -0.23
C LYS A 153 2.07 -3.08 -1.71
N GLU A 154 3.19 -3.08 -2.42
CA GLU A 154 3.29 -3.83 -3.67
C GLU A 154 3.00 -5.28 -3.34
N VAL A 155 1.85 -5.76 -3.79
CA VAL A 155 1.43 -7.14 -3.61
C VAL A 155 1.24 -7.78 -4.97
N SER A 156 2.06 -8.79 -5.23
CA SER A 156 1.88 -9.72 -6.35
C SER A 156 0.51 -10.38 -6.23
N GLU A 157 -0.15 -10.59 -7.37
CA GLU A 157 -1.37 -11.40 -7.41
C GLU A 157 -1.03 -12.84 -7.00
N LYS A 158 -1.79 -13.38 -6.04
CA LYS A 158 -1.62 -14.73 -5.52
C LYS A 158 -2.80 -15.61 -5.93
N CYS A 159 -2.49 -16.84 -6.31
CA CYS A 159 -3.47 -17.89 -6.61
C CYS A 159 -4.16 -18.34 -5.32
N ALA A 160 -5.50 -18.32 -5.27
CA ALA A 160 -6.24 -18.65 -4.07
C ALA A 160 -6.22 -20.13 -3.69
N HIS A 161 -5.75 -20.97 -4.61
CA HIS A 161 -5.67 -22.41 -4.44
C HIS A 161 -4.30 -22.86 -3.90
N CYS A 162 -3.19 -22.28 -4.36
CA CYS A 162 -1.85 -22.77 -4.03
C CYS A 162 -0.83 -21.69 -3.63
N ASP A 163 -1.25 -20.43 -3.45
CA ASP A 163 -0.38 -19.28 -3.12
C ASP A 163 0.69 -18.92 -4.17
N GLY A 164 0.60 -19.50 -5.36
CA GLY A 164 1.55 -19.21 -6.44
C GLY A 164 1.30 -17.85 -7.09
N GLU A 165 2.32 -17.30 -7.75
CA GLU A 165 2.23 -16.03 -8.49
C GLU A 165 1.62 -16.24 -9.87
N HIS A 166 0.33 -16.57 -9.87
CA HIS A 166 -0.47 -16.79 -11.06
C HIS A 166 -1.95 -16.63 -10.72
N ILE A 167 -2.78 -16.49 -11.76
CA ILE A 167 -4.23 -16.47 -11.60
C ILE A 167 -4.79 -17.89 -11.46
N ASP A 168 -5.93 -18.02 -10.79
CA ASP A 168 -6.61 -19.28 -10.53
C ASP A 168 -6.79 -20.20 -11.75
N VAL A 169 -6.96 -19.64 -12.96
CA VAL A 169 -7.16 -20.38 -14.21
C VAL A 169 -5.90 -21.12 -14.67
N THR A 170 -4.72 -20.62 -14.33
CA THR A 170 -3.44 -21.22 -14.73
C THR A 170 -2.84 -22.11 -13.65
N CYS A 171 -3.55 -22.32 -12.53
CA CYS A 171 -3.08 -23.13 -11.41
C CYS A 171 -2.95 -24.61 -11.76
N ARG A 172 -1.72 -25.15 -11.66
CA ARG A 172 -1.43 -26.57 -11.90
C ARG A 172 -1.98 -27.47 -10.81
N ALA A 173 -1.73 -27.17 -9.54
CA ALA A 173 -2.24 -27.93 -8.39
C ALA A 173 -3.76 -28.12 -8.46
N ARG A 174 -4.49 -27.07 -8.87
CA ARG A 174 -5.94 -27.14 -9.10
C ARG A 174 -6.31 -28.11 -10.22
N LYS A 175 -5.57 -28.10 -11.33
CA LYS A 175 -5.80 -29.01 -12.48
C LYS A 175 -5.48 -30.46 -12.13
N GLU A 176 -4.51 -30.67 -11.28
CA GLU A 176 -4.08 -31.99 -10.80
C GLU A 176 -4.96 -32.51 -9.64
N GLY A 177 -5.94 -31.72 -9.19
CA GLY A 177 -6.90 -32.11 -8.15
C GLY A 177 -6.30 -32.12 -6.75
N GLU A 178 -5.19 -31.43 -6.53
CA GLU A 178 -4.60 -31.26 -5.21
C GLU A 178 -5.55 -30.49 -4.28
N PHE A 179 -5.42 -30.74 -2.98
CA PHE A 179 -6.17 -29.98 -1.98
C PHE A 179 -5.67 -28.53 -1.92
N PRO A 180 -6.58 -27.55 -1.81
CA PRO A 180 -6.20 -26.16 -1.71
C PRO A 180 -5.46 -25.87 -0.41
N LYS A 181 -4.52 -24.93 -0.47
CA LYS A 181 -3.74 -24.46 0.67
C LYS A 181 -4.26 -23.10 1.15
N CYS A 182 -4.53 -23.00 2.45
CA CYS A 182 -4.95 -21.75 3.05
C CYS A 182 -3.78 -20.78 3.21
N ILE A 183 -3.75 -19.75 2.36
CA ILE A 183 -2.69 -18.72 2.34
C ILE A 183 -2.55 -18.02 3.69
N ASN A 184 -3.68 -17.78 4.35
CA ASN A 184 -3.69 -17.08 5.63
C ASN A 184 -3.03 -17.92 6.73
N PHE A 185 -3.24 -19.24 6.73
CA PHE A 185 -2.61 -20.15 7.68
C PHE A 185 -1.14 -20.38 7.35
N THR A 186 -0.80 -20.51 6.07
CA THR A 186 0.61 -20.55 5.61
C THR A 186 1.37 -19.33 6.08
N LYS A 187 0.81 -18.12 5.93
CA LYS A 187 1.42 -16.87 6.42
C LYS A 187 1.48 -16.78 7.94
N ALA A 188 0.54 -17.41 8.64
CA ALA A 188 0.52 -17.48 10.10
C ALA A 188 1.44 -18.58 10.66
N GLY A 189 2.12 -19.36 9.81
CA GLY A 189 2.99 -20.46 10.23
C GLY A 189 2.25 -21.66 10.81
N SER A 190 0.97 -21.83 10.46
CA SER A 190 0.15 -22.95 10.95
C SER A 190 0.26 -24.17 10.02
N GLU A 191 0.22 -25.38 10.61
CA GLU A 191 0.35 -26.66 9.89
C GLU A 191 -0.97 -27.11 9.24
N ASP A 192 -2.13 -26.69 9.78
CA ASP A 192 -3.44 -27.04 9.25
C ASP A 192 -3.87 -26.11 8.11
N THR A 193 -3.32 -26.36 6.92
CA THR A 193 -3.56 -25.56 5.71
C THR A 193 -4.52 -26.23 4.73
N ALA A 194 -5.09 -27.39 5.07
CA ALA A 194 -5.85 -28.26 4.16
C ALA A 194 -7.29 -27.77 3.87
N HIS A 195 -7.45 -26.47 3.68
CA HIS A 195 -8.70 -25.85 3.30
C HIS A 195 -8.44 -24.68 2.36
N GLY A 196 -9.43 -24.33 1.54
CA GLY A 196 -9.32 -23.16 0.69
C GLY A 196 -9.22 -21.87 1.49
N THR A 197 -8.54 -20.86 0.95
CA THR A 197 -8.48 -19.51 1.54
C THR A 197 -9.87 -18.86 1.72
N PHE A 198 -10.91 -19.43 1.11
CA PHE A 198 -12.31 -19.03 1.24
C PHE A 198 -13.14 -19.93 2.17
N SER A 199 -12.55 -20.93 2.83
CA SER A 199 -13.31 -21.81 3.72
C SER A 199 -13.90 -21.02 4.89
N SER A 200 -15.11 -21.38 5.30
CA SER A 200 -15.72 -20.91 6.56
C SER A 200 -14.99 -21.47 7.79
N GLU A 201 -14.22 -22.54 7.61
CA GLU A 201 -13.42 -23.18 8.67
C GLU A 201 -12.10 -22.44 8.93
N CYS A 202 -11.76 -21.44 8.11
CA CYS A 202 -10.54 -20.67 8.27
C CYS A 202 -10.61 -19.80 9.54
N GLY A 203 -9.88 -20.19 10.59
CA GLY A 203 -9.80 -19.44 11.85
C GLY A 203 -9.34 -17.98 11.70
N VAL A 204 -8.49 -17.68 10.72
CA VAL A 204 -8.08 -16.31 10.40
C VAL A 204 -9.27 -15.52 9.84
N ARG A 205 -10.06 -16.10 8.92
CA ARG A 205 -11.29 -15.47 8.43
C ARG A 205 -12.29 -15.27 9.56
N ALA A 206 -12.49 -16.28 10.40
CA ALA A 206 -13.38 -16.21 11.56
C ALA A 206 -12.96 -15.08 12.53
N LYS A 207 -11.66 -14.89 12.75
CA LYS A 207 -11.12 -13.78 13.55
C LYS A 207 -11.52 -12.42 12.97
N TRP A 208 -11.26 -12.18 11.68
CA TRP A 208 -11.58 -10.89 11.04
C TRP A 208 -13.08 -10.63 10.94
N ASP A 209 -13.88 -11.67 10.65
CA ASP A 209 -15.34 -11.62 10.71
C ASP A 209 -15.83 -11.31 12.13
N GLY A 210 -15.16 -11.84 13.16
CA GLY A 210 -15.46 -11.55 14.55
C GLY A 210 -15.19 -10.08 14.89
N ILE A 211 -14.01 -9.56 14.55
CA ILE A 211 -13.64 -8.15 14.79
C ILE A 211 -14.61 -7.19 14.08
N ALA A 212 -15.12 -7.56 12.91
CA ALA A 212 -16.07 -6.72 12.15
C ALA A 212 -17.51 -6.69 12.71
N ARG A 213 -17.90 -7.69 13.52
CA ARG A 213 -19.28 -7.85 14.03
C ARG A 213 -19.43 -7.48 15.51
N TRP A 214 -18.44 -6.80 16.08
CA TRP A 214 -18.49 -6.23 17.42
C TRP A 214 -19.02 -4.80 17.37
#